data_AF-A0A7Y5YPN1-F1
#
_entry.id   AF-A0A7Y5YPN1-F1
#
_cell.length_a   1.000
_cell.length_b   1.000
_cell.length_c   1.000
_cell.angle_alpha   90.00
_cell.angle_beta   90.00
_cell.angle_gamma   90.00
#
_symmetry.space_group_name_H-M   'P 1'
#
loop_
_entity.id
_entity.type
_entity.pdbx_description
1 polymer ?
#
loop_
_entity_poly.entity_id
_entity_poly.type
_entity_poly.pdbx_seq_one_letter_code
_entity_poly.pdbx_strand_id
1 'polypeptide(L)'
;MKSALILGLLLCCGLNLTAQALTLNANESAGKRLYREGVSASGEPIMARIGAAGTLLPATSLPCANCHGADGLGRPEGGVRPPELSWSRLTSTYGQQQVNGRSYPAYTDSTLARAVQEGRDPANNPLDPAMPRFVLSMNDQRNLTAYLKRLADDRDPGLSSDSLHLGTLLPSSGALGEEGATVAAVLRGSVARINEAGGIHGRQLRLTILDPGPDRASAERALDRLIEQEQVFALIAPLVPALDSELASRLDQAGVPLIGPLSLQGTAQASRQIFEPLPGLREQMIALADYAAASLRVLQGPTLIAYPDEPGQREAAEKLAQYLQDNAWQKVRLQAYQSAQDDLPLGSRSVFYLGSSTGFSRLAERLQTAGQVPYLFAASNQVAGDLLQVPSGFSRRVFLAYPFVPSDWTQAGRMALTQLRERQRLGGEHAVLQVGAYSSMMLLSEGMKQAGRDASREKLVSALESLHDFDTGLTPLISFGPGRRLGLSGAHVVTVDLPDQRFYLVAPYKPITAMP
;
A
#
# COMPACT_ATOMS: atom_id res chain seq x y z
N MET A 1 -44.43 -57.68 10.66
CA MET A 1 -44.86 -56.42 11.29
C MET A 1 -43.69 -55.93 12.12
N LYS A 2 -42.87 -55.03 11.56
CA LYS A 2 -42.64 -53.63 11.98
C LYS A 2 -42.09 -53.50 13.41
N SER A 3 -41.04 -52.75 13.74
CA SER A 3 -39.99 -52.00 13.03
C SER A 3 -39.00 -51.57 14.12
N ALA A 4 -37.69 -51.67 13.89
CA ALA A 4 -36.66 -51.13 14.77
C ALA A 4 -36.46 -49.62 14.51
N LEU A 5 -36.32 -48.84 15.56
CA LEU A 5 -36.07 -47.39 15.53
C LEU A 5 -34.57 -47.15 15.66
N ILE A 6 -33.94 -46.67 14.58
CA ILE A 6 -32.57 -46.12 14.57
C ILE A 6 -32.71 -44.60 14.58
N LEU A 7 -32.16 -43.96 15.62
CA LEU A 7 -32.10 -42.52 15.77
C LEU A 7 -30.90 -41.99 14.96
N GLY A 8 -31.18 -41.33 13.84
CA GLY A 8 -30.18 -40.70 12.97
C GLY A 8 -29.76 -39.32 13.47
N LEU A 9 -28.47 -39.16 13.71
CA LEU A 9 -27.80 -37.90 14.01
C LEU A 9 -27.70 -37.08 12.71
N LEU A 10 -28.43 -35.97 12.60
CA LEU A 10 -28.35 -35.03 11.49
C LEU A 10 -27.10 -34.16 11.65
N LEU A 11 -26.06 -34.46 10.87
CA LEU A 11 -24.93 -33.56 10.63
C LEU A 11 -25.42 -32.38 9.78
N CYS A 12 -25.60 -31.21 10.39
CA CYS A 12 -25.72 -29.95 9.66
C CYS A 12 -24.33 -29.56 9.13
N CYS A 13 -23.98 -30.03 7.94
CA CYS A 13 -22.92 -29.42 7.14
C CYS A 13 -23.37 -28.01 6.74
N GLY A 14 -22.86 -27.00 7.43
CA GLY A 14 -22.95 -25.62 7.00
C GLY A 14 -22.19 -25.45 5.68
N LEU A 15 -22.94 -25.32 4.59
CA LEU A 15 -22.42 -24.81 3.33
C LEU A 15 -21.98 -23.36 3.56
N ASN A 16 -20.68 -23.14 3.73
CA ASN A 16 -20.08 -21.83 3.57
C ASN A 16 -20.22 -21.43 2.10
N LEU A 17 -21.32 -20.76 1.77
CA LEU A 17 -21.45 -20.01 0.53
C LEU A 17 -20.49 -18.83 0.62
N THR A 18 -19.25 -19.03 0.18
CA THR A 18 -18.40 -17.91 -0.21
C THR A 18 -19.11 -17.23 -1.37
N ALA A 19 -19.63 -16.03 -1.15
CA ALA A 19 -20.02 -15.13 -2.21
C ALA A 19 -18.76 -14.79 -3.02
N GLN A 20 -18.42 -15.65 -3.99
CA GLN A 20 -17.42 -15.36 -5.01
C GLN A 20 -18.00 -14.24 -5.86
N ALA A 21 -17.20 -13.21 -6.13
CA ALA A 21 -17.53 -12.25 -7.17
C ALA A 21 -17.85 -13.04 -8.45
N LEU A 22 -19.00 -12.79 -9.08
CA LEU A 22 -19.40 -13.50 -10.29
C LEU A 22 -18.33 -13.32 -11.35
N THR A 23 -17.60 -14.38 -11.67
CA THR A 23 -16.51 -14.35 -12.64
C THR A 23 -17.08 -14.05 -14.02
N LEU A 24 -16.45 -13.11 -14.72
CA LEU A 24 -16.84 -12.77 -16.08
C LEU A 24 -16.54 -13.94 -17.01
N ASN A 25 -17.48 -14.28 -17.90
CA ASN A 25 -17.22 -15.26 -18.94
C ASN A 25 -16.23 -14.71 -20.00
N ALA A 26 -15.84 -15.52 -20.97
CA ALA A 26 -14.84 -15.14 -21.98
C ALA A 26 -15.24 -13.89 -22.79
N ASN A 27 -16.51 -13.76 -23.16
CA ASN A 27 -17.01 -12.63 -23.95
C ASN A 27 -17.08 -11.35 -23.10
N GLU A 28 -17.55 -11.48 -21.86
CA GLU A 28 -17.58 -10.37 -20.90
C GLU A 28 -16.17 -9.88 -20.54
N SER A 29 -15.22 -10.81 -20.34
CA SER A 29 -13.82 -10.50 -20.08
C SER A 29 -13.17 -9.78 -21.27
N ALA A 30 -13.43 -10.25 -22.50
CA ALA A 30 -12.98 -9.56 -23.70
C ALA A 30 -13.63 -8.18 -23.85
N GLY A 31 -14.91 -8.05 -23.52
CA GLY A 31 -15.63 -6.78 -23.51
C GLY A 31 -15.10 -5.80 -22.47
N LYS A 32 -14.70 -6.29 -21.29
CA LYS A 32 -14.05 -5.50 -20.23
C LYS A 32 -12.73 -4.91 -20.71
N ARG A 33 -11.86 -5.72 -21.33
CA ARG A 33 -10.59 -5.23 -21.91
C ARG A 33 -10.85 -4.19 -22.98
N LEU A 34 -11.82 -4.41 -23.86
CA LEU A 34 -12.19 -3.42 -24.86
C LEU A 34 -12.65 -2.10 -24.23
N TYR A 35 -13.52 -2.18 -23.23
CA TYR A 35 -14.06 -1.03 -22.52
C TYR A 35 -12.98 -0.24 -21.76
N ARG A 36 -12.09 -0.93 -21.05
CA ARG A 36 -11.09 -0.31 -20.14
C ARG A 36 -9.79 0.07 -20.85
N GLU A 37 -9.38 -0.72 -21.83
CA GLU A 37 -8.05 -0.62 -22.44
C GLU A 37 -8.12 -0.31 -23.95
N GLY A 38 -9.29 -0.42 -24.58
CA GLY A 38 -9.40 -0.16 -26.03
C GLY A 38 -8.76 -1.25 -26.89
N VAL A 39 -8.73 -2.49 -26.38
CA VAL A 39 -8.09 -3.64 -27.02
C VAL A 39 -9.13 -4.72 -27.35
N SER A 40 -9.02 -5.33 -28.53
CA SER A 40 -9.92 -6.40 -28.98
C SER A 40 -9.68 -7.73 -28.24
N ALA A 41 -10.51 -8.74 -28.53
CA ALA A 41 -10.31 -10.08 -27.98
C ALA A 41 -8.94 -10.69 -28.34
N SER A 42 -8.34 -10.30 -29.47
CA SER A 42 -7.04 -10.81 -29.94
C SER A 42 -5.83 -10.10 -29.33
N GLY A 43 -6.04 -9.05 -28.52
CA GLY A 43 -4.95 -8.26 -27.96
C GLY A 43 -4.51 -7.07 -28.83
N GLU A 44 -5.11 -6.90 -30.01
CA GLU A 44 -4.82 -5.77 -30.90
C GLU A 44 -5.66 -4.54 -30.54
N PRO A 45 -5.09 -3.32 -30.57
CA PRO A 45 -5.85 -2.09 -30.39
C PRO A 45 -6.98 -1.96 -31.42
N ILE A 46 -8.20 -1.63 -30.95
CA ILE A 46 -9.26 -1.21 -31.87
C ILE A 46 -9.04 0.26 -32.27
N MET A 47 -9.63 0.69 -33.39
CA MET A 47 -9.52 2.08 -33.84
C MET A 47 -10.78 2.87 -33.48
N ALA A 48 -10.62 4.17 -33.21
CA ALA A 48 -11.71 5.10 -32.97
C ALA A 48 -11.57 6.34 -33.84
N ARG A 49 -12.70 6.86 -34.34
CA ARG A 49 -12.79 8.12 -35.08
C ARG A 49 -13.19 9.25 -34.14
N ILE A 50 -12.41 10.33 -34.13
CA ILE A 50 -12.57 11.45 -33.19
C ILE A 50 -12.67 12.78 -33.94
N GLY A 51 -13.47 13.70 -33.39
CA GLY A 51 -13.68 15.03 -33.92
C GLY A 51 -14.50 15.06 -35.22
N ALA A 52 -14.83 16.26 -35.67
CA ALA A 52 -15.64 16.46 -36.87
C ALA A 52 -14.97 15.95 -38.16
N ALA A 53 -13.64 15.95 -38.20
CA ALA A 53 -12.86 15.43 -39.33
C ALA A 53 -12.71 13.89 -39.33
N GLY A 54 -13.13 13.20 -38.25
CA GLY A 54 -13.09 11.73 -38.18
C GLY A 54 -11.68 11.14 -38.12
N THR A 55 -10.72 11.86 -37.52
CA THR A 55 -9.33 11.42 -37.34
C THR A 55 -9.30 10.06 -36.65
N LEU A 56 -8.56 9.12 -37.23
CA LEU A 56 -8.48 7.75 -36.73
C LEU A 56 -7.33 7.63 -35.73
N LEU A 57 -7.62 7.20 -34.50
CA LEU A 57 -6.62 6.95 -33.46
C LEU A 57 -6.86 5.58 -32.79
N PRO A 58 -5.82 4.93 -32.25
CA PRO A 58 -5.99 3.74 -31.43
C PRO A 58 -6.84 4.04 -30.20
N ALA A 59 -7.81 3.19 -29.90
CA ALA A 59 -8.67 3.33 -28.73
C ALA A 59 -7.91 3.15 -27.42
N THR A 60 -6.70 2.57 -27.43
CA THR A 60 -5.80 2.52 -26.25
C THR A 60 -5.43 3.92 -25.73
N SER A 61 -5.53 4.96 -26.57
CA SER A 61 -5.34 6.35 -26.14
C SER A 61 -6.59 6.95 -25.50
N LEU A 62 -7.78 6.46 -25.87
CA LEU A 62 -9.08 7.01 -25.49
C LEU A 62 -10.12 5.89 -25.31
N PRO A 63 -9.93 4.94 -24.37
CA PRO A 63 -10.88 3.87 -24.11
C PRO A 63 -12.18 4.43 -23.51
N CYS A 64 -13.25 3.64 -23.56
CA CYS A 64 -14.57 4.05 -23.06
C CYS A 64 -14.51 4.46 -21.58
N ALA A 65 -13.73 3.73 -20.77
CA ALA A 65 -13.57 3.98 -19.35
C ALA A 65 -12.97 5.36 -19.01
N ASN A 66 -12.25 6.02 -19.91
CA ASN A 66 -11.70 7.36 -19.64
C ASN A 66 -12.80 8.41 -19.43
N CYS A 67 -13.88 8.34 -20.23
CA CYS A 67 -15.02 9.25 -20.10
C CYS A 67 -16.11 8.69 -19.19
N HIS A 68 -16.35 7.38 -19.25
CA HIS A 68 -17.46 6.76 -18.54
C HIS A 68 -17.09 6.22 -17.15
N GLY A 69 -15.80 6.19 -16.80
CA GLY A 69 -15.28 5.59 -15.57
C GLY A 69 -15.25 4.06 -15.64
N ALA A 70 -14.43 3.41 -14.82
CA ALA A 70 -14.43 1.95 -14.72
C ALA A 70 -15.77 1.38 -14.22
N ASP A 71 -16.55 2.18 -13.48
CA ASP A 71 -17.89 1.85 -12.97
C ASP A 71 -19.03 2.20 -13.94
N GLY A 72 -18.72 2.85 -15.07
CA GLY A 72 -19.71 3.23 -16.06
C GLY A 72 -20.64 4.37 -15.66
N LEU A 73 -20.37 5.11 -14.57
CA LEU A 73 -21.27 6.16 -14.09
C LEU A 73 -21.15 7.49 -14.84
N GLY A 74 -20.15 7.64 -15.70
CA GLY A 74 -19.83 8.92 -16.34
C GLY A 74 -18.93 9.79 -15.45
N ARG A 75 -17.97 10.46 -16.07
CA ARG A 75 -17.07 11.45 -15.44
C ARG A 75 -17.19 12.76 -16.21
N PRO A 76 -17.94 13.76 -15.70
CA PRO A 76 -18.06 15.06 -16.34
C PRO A 76 -16.72 15.80 -16.35
N GLU A 77 -16.29 16.27 -17.52
CA GLU A 77 -15.03 17.02 -17.68
C GLU A 77 -15.15 17.99 -18.87
N GLY A 78 -14.59 19.21 -18.74
CA GLY A 78 -14.46 20.14 -19.87
C GLY A 78 -15.77 20.51 -20.57
N GLY A 79 -16.91 20.46 -19.87
CA GLY A 79 -18.24 20.70 -20.44
C GLY A 79 -18.91 19.46 -21.05
N VAL A 80 -18.18 18.34 -21.19
CA VAL A 80 -18.72 17.04 -21.61
C VAL A 80 -19.32 16.34 -20.38
N ARG A 81 -20.51 15.74 -20.56
CA ARG A 81 -21.20 14.98 -19.51
C ARG A 81 -21.52 13.57 -20.02
N PRO A 82 -20.56 12.63 -19.93
CA PRO A 82 -20.79 11.25 -20.36
C PRO A 82 -21.93 10.63 -19.54
N PRO A 83 -22.91 9.97 -20.16
CA PRO A 83 -24.00 9.31 -19.45
C PRO A 83 -23.54 8.04 -18.73
N GLU A 84 -24.36 7.61 -17.76
CA GLU A 84 -24.25 6.28 -17.15
C GLU A 84 -24.52 5.17 -18.18
N LEU A 85 -23.67 4.14 -18.20
CA LEU A 85 -23.69 3.02 -19.15
C LEU A 85 -24.19 1.71 -18.57
N SER A 86 -24.72 1.69 -17.34
CA SER A 86 -25.31 0.47 -16.78
C SER A 86 -26.44 -0.02 -17.67
N TRP A 87 -26.54 -1.34 -17.88
CA TRP A 87 -27.54 -1.88 -18.79
C TRP A 87 -28.98 -1.61 -18.35
N SER A 88 -29.24 -1.63 -17.04
CA SER A 88 -30.53 -1.21 -16.47
C SER A 88 -30.86 0.23 -16.85
N ARG A 89 -29.88 1.13 -16.87
CA ARG A 89 -30.07 2.52 -17.30
C ARG A 89 -30.28 2.63 -18.80
N LEU A 90 -29.45 1.96 -19.62
CA LEU A 90 -29.54 1.98 -21.08
C LEU A 90 -30.89 1.42 -21.59
N THR A 91 -31.42 0.41 -20.91
CA THR A 91 -32.70 -0.25 -21.29
C THR A 91 -33.92 0.32 -20.60
N SER A 92 -33.76 1.24 -19.63
CA SER A 92 -34.88 1.86 -18.95
C SER A 92 -35.63 2.84 -19.86
N THR A 93 -36.96 2.76 -19.88
CA THR A 93 -37.85 3.78 -20.44
C THR A 93 -38.16 4.90 -19.44
N TYR A 94 -37.87 4.68 -18.15
CA TYR A 94 -38.08 5.63 -17.06
C TYR A 94 -36.83 6.48 -16.79
N GLY A 95 -36.99 7.80 -16.78
CA GLY A 95 -35.94 8.76 -16.40
C GLY A 95 -34.89 9.08 -17.48
N GLN A 96 -34.99 8.54 -18.69
CA GLN A 96 -34.18 8.95 -19.85
C GLN A 96 -34.59 10.36 -20.37
N GLN A 97 -35.77 10.86 -20.00
CA GLN A 97 -36.32 12.14 -20.46
C GLN A 97 -35.55 13.40 -20.02
N GLN A 98 -34.50 13.30 -19.20
CA GLN A 98 -33.81 14.47 -18.64
C GLN A 98 -32.28 14.44 -18.66
N VAL A 99 -31.62 13.38 -19.14
CA VAL A 99 -30.14 13.35 -19.13
C VAL A 99 -29.55 14.40 -20.09
N ASN A 100 -30.28 14.75 -21.17
CA ASN A 100 -29.90 15.79 -22.14
C ASN A 100 -31.10 16.54 -22.76
N GLY A 101 -32.26 16.58 -22.08
CA GLY A 101 -33.49 17.21 -22.60
C GLY A 101 -34.11 16.55 -23.85
N ARG A 102 -33.67 15.33 -24.19
CA ARG A 102 -34.11 14.57 -25.37
C ARG A 102 -34.81 13.28 -24.94
N SER A 103 -35.83 12.88 -25.70
CA SER A 103 -36.54 11.60 -25.52
C SER A 103 -36.15 10.65 -26.64
N TYR A 104 -35.68 9.46 -26.30
CA TYR A 104 -35.41 8.37 -27.23
C TYR A 104 -35.84 7.02 -26.63
N PRO A 105 -36.17 6.01 -27.45
CA PRO A 105 -36.49 4.66 -26.98
C PRO A 105 -35.36 4.03 -26.17
N ALA A 106 -35.69 3.00 -25.38
CA ALA A 106 -34.70 2.16 -24.72
C ALA A 106 -33.69 1.57 -25.73
N TYR A 107 -32.43 1.45 -25.31
CA TYR A 107 -31.41 0.81 -26.13
C TYR A 107 -31.68 -0.70 -26.27
N THR A 108 -31.60 -1.19 -27.49
CA THR A 108 -31.40 -2.60 -27.85
C THR A 108 -29.93 -2.84 -28.20
N ASP A 109 -29.50 -4.10 -28.25
CA ASP A 109 -28.16 -4.48 -28.71
C ASP A 109 -27.78 -3.83 -30.07
N SER A 110 -28.73 -3.77 -31.02
CA SER A 110 -28.49 -3.17 -32.35
C SER A 110 -28.37 -1.64 -32.30
N THR A 111 -29.23 -0.97 -31.54
CA THR A 111 -29.16 0.49 -31.38
C THR A 111 -27.96 0.94 -30.55
N LEU A 112 -27.51 0.12 -29.60
CA LEU A 112 -26.27 0.35 -28.86
C LEU A 112 -25.05 0.21 -29.78
N ALA A 113 -25.02 -0.80 -30.65
CA ALA A 113 -23.96 -0.94 -31.65
C ALA A 113 -23.87 0.29 -32.56
N ARG A 114 -25.02 0.78 -33.03
CA ARG A 114 -25.11 2.00 -33.82
C ARG A 114 -24.64 3.23 -33.04
N ALA A 115 -24.96 3.34 -31.76
CA ALA A 115 -24.48 4.42 -30.91
C ALA A 115 -22.95 4.42 -30.77
N VAL A 116 -22.34 3.26 -30.54
CA VAL A 116 -20.89 3.13 -30.36
C VAL A 116 -20.12 3.34 -31.67
N GLN A 117 -20.64 2.84 -32.79
CA GLN A 117 -19.91 2.85 -34.08
C GLN A 117 -20.21 4.09 -34.93
N GLU A 118 -21.43 4.63 -34.85
CA GLU A 118 -21.86 5.77 -35.68
C GLU A 118 -22.13 7.03 -34.85
N GLY A 119 -22.18 6.93 -33.52
CA GLY A 119 -22.50 8.07 -32.66
C GLY A 119 -23.97 8.50 -32.80
N ARG A 120 -24.90 7.55 -32.91
CA ARG A 120 -26.34 7.83 -33.04
C ARG A 120 -27.19 7.07 -32.04
N ASP A 121 -28.08 7.77 -31.35
CA ASP A 121 -28.97 7.21 -30.34
C ASP A 121 -30.12 6.35 -30.96
N PRO A 122 -30.98 5.68 -30.16
CA PRO A 122 -32.07 4.85 -30.66
C PRO A 122 -33.10 5.61 -31.51
N ALA A 123 -33.26 6.92 -31.32
CA ALA A 123 -34.11 7.79 -32.12
C ALA A 123 -33.37 8.42 -33.33
N ASN A 124 -32.15 7.96 -33.62
CA ASN A 124 -31.29 8.40 -34.72
C ASN A 124 -30.68 9.81 -34.55
N ASN A 125 -30.78 10.42 -33.37
CA ASN A 125 -30.14 11.70 -33.11
C ASN A 125 -28.62 11.51 -32.94
N PRO A 126 -27.80 12.50 -33.36
CA PRO A 126 -26.37 12.46 -33.10
C PRO A 126 -26.07 12.55 -31.60
N LEU A 127 -25.09 11.77 -31.17
CA LEU A 127 -24.45 11.87 -29.86
C LEU A 127 -23.45 13.03 -29.85
N ASP A 128 -22.99 13.41 -28.66
CA ASP A 128 -21.99 14.46 -28.48
C ASP A 128 -20.77 14.20 -29.39
N PRO A 129 -20.27 15.19 -30.15
CA PRO A 129 -19.08 15.04 -30.98
C PRO A 129 -17.84 14.57 -30.22
N ALA A 130 -17.76 14.84 -28.91
CA ALA A 130 -16.68 14.39 -28.05
C ALA A 130 -16.64 12.86 -27.89
N MET A 131 -17.77 12.15 -28.02
CA MET A 131 -17.80 10.69 -27.92
C MET A 131 -17.13 10.05 -29.15
N PRO A 132 -16.04 9.27 -29.01
CA PRO A 132 -15.39 8.60 -30.13
C PRO A 132 -16.32 7.58 -30.80
N ARG A 133 -16.14 7.38 -32.11
CA ARG A 133 -16.88 6.39 -32.89
C ARG A 133 -15.96 5.20 -33.16
N PHE A 134 -16.23 4.07 -32.51
CA PHE A 134 -15.32 2.92 -32.50
C PHE A 134 -15.53 2.04 -33.72
N VAL A 135 -14.43 1.63 -34.36
CA VAL A 135 -14.42 0.68 -35.47
C VAL A 135 -14.33 -0.72 -34.86
N LEU A 136 -15.45 -1.42 -34.80
CA LEU A 136 -15.58 -2.71 -34.13
C LEU A 136 -15.92 -3.82 -35.12
N SER A 137 -15.32 -5.00 -34.93
CA SER A 137 -15.84 -6.22 -35.54
C SER A 137 -17.18 -6.60 -34.91
N MET A 138 -17.97 -7.45 -35.59
CA MET A 138 -19.20 -8.00 -35.00
C MET A 138 -18.93 -8.79 -33.72
N ASN A 139 -17.73 -9.37 -33.57
CA ASN A 139 -17.36 -10.10 -32.35
C ASN A 139 -17.07 -9.14 -31.20
N ASP A 140 -16.30 -8.09 -31.46
CA ASP A 140 -15.95 -7.07 -30.46
C ASP A 140 -17.18 -6.30 -29.97
N GLN A 141 -18.11 -5.97 -30.88
CA GLN A 141 -19.39 -5.37 -30.51
C GLN A 141 -20.19 -6.27 -29.55
N ARG A 142 -20.23 -7.58 -29.82
CA ARG A 142 -20.93 -8.56 -28.96
C ARG A 142 -20.27 -8.66 -27.60
N ASN A 143 -18.94 -8.70 -27.56
CA ASN A 143 -18.15 -8.73 -26.33
C ASN A 143 -18.39 -7.47 -25.49
N LEU A 144 -18.30 -6.28 -26.09
CA LEU A 144 -18.59 -5.01 -25.42
C LEU A 144 -20.01 -4.99 -24.85
N THR A 145 -21.00 -5.39 -25.65
CA THR A 145 -22.41 -5.44 -25.20
C THR A 145 -22.60 -6.42 -24.04
N ALA A 146 -21.95 -7.60 -24.10
CA ALA A 146 -21.98 -8.57 -23.01
C ALA A 146 -21.39 -7.99 -21.71
N TYR A 147 -20.28 -7.25 -21.81
CA TYR A 147 -19.70 -6.60 -20.65
C TYR A 147 -20.57 -5.46 -20.09
N LEU A 148 -21.14 -4.60 -20.94
CA LEU A 148 -22.02 -3.51 -20.48
C LEU A 148 -23.26 -4.04 -19.72
N LYS A 149 -23.73 -5.24 -20.05
CA LYS A 149 -24.76 -5.99 -19.30
C LYS A 149 -24.33 -6.41 -17.89
N ARG A 150 -23.03 -6.52 -17.64
CA ARG A 150 -22.42 -6.88 -16.34
C ARG A 150 -21.73 -5.72 -15.63
N LEU A 151 -21.49 -4.59 -16.30
CA LEU A 151 -20.66 -3.48 -15.82
C LEU A 151 -20.97 -3.01 -14.40
N ALA A 152 -22.26 -2.85 -14.08
CA ALA A 152 -22.70 -2.40 -12.75
C ALA A 152 -22.42 -3.41 -11.62
N ASP A 153 -22.28 -4.69 -11.96
CA ASP A 153 -22.06 -5.79 -11.00
C ASP A 153 -20.60 -6.28 -10.97
N ASP A 154 -19.77 -5.82 -11.91
CA ASP A 154 -18.35 -6.17 -12.01
C ASP A 154 -17.53 -5.38 -10.98
N ARG A 155 -17.51 -5.89 -9.75
CA ARG A 155 -16.72 -5.34 -8.64
C ARG A 155 -15.28 -5.85 -8.68
N ASP A 156 -14.37 -5.09 -8.08
CA ASP A 156 -13.00 -5.54 -7.91
C ASP A 156 -12.95 -6.85 -7.11
N PRO A 157 -12.00 -7.76 -7.42
CA PRO A 157 -11.81 -8.99 -6.67
C PRO A 157 -11.69 -8.72 -5.17
N GLY A 158 -12.30 -9.57 -4.35
CA GLY A 158 -12.28 -9.45 -2.89
C GLY A 158 -13.25 -8.43 -2.32
N LEU A 159 -14.08 -7.78 -3.14
CA LEU A 159 -15.12 -6.85 -2.68
C LEU A 159 -16.51 -7.32 -3.12
N SER A 160 -17.38 -7.63 -2.14
CA SER A 160 -18.80 -7.92 -2.36
C SER A 160 -19.69 -6.86 -1.69
N SER A 161 -21.00 -7.07 -1.68
CA SER A 161 -21.94 -6.23 -0.93
C SER A 161 -21.79 -6.36 0.59
N ASP A 162 -21.26 -7.48 1.06
CA ASP A 162 -21.23 -7.88 2.48
C ASP A 162 -19.83 -8.28 3.00
N SER A 163 -18.81 -8.32 2.14
CA SER A 163 -17.45 -8.74 2.48
C SER A 163 -16.39 -7.87 1.81
N LEU A 164 -15.30 -7.64 2.55
CA LEU A 164 -14.05 -7.03 2.08
C LEU A 164 -12.88 -7.96 2.42
N HIS A 165 -12.21 -8.51 1.43
CA HIS A 165 -11.15 -9.50 1.60
C HIS A 165 -9.78 -8.87 1.44
N LEU A 166 -8.96 -8.97 2.49
CA LEU A 166 -7.61 -8.45 2.57
C LEU A 166 -6.60 -9.59 2.56
N GLY A 167 -5.42 -9.33 2.02
CA GLY A 167 -4.29 -10.26 2.02
C GLY A 167 -3.08 -9.68 2.74
N THR A 168 -2.23 -10.54 3.28
CA THR A 168 -0.90 -10.14 3.78
C THR A 168 0.07 -11.31 3.72
N LEU A 169 1.36 -10.98 3.55
CA LEU A 169 2.47 -11.92 3.56
C LEU A 169 3.26 -11.71 4.85
N LEU A 170 3.29 -12.71 5.71
CA LEU A 170 3.96 -12.64 7.01
C LEU A 170 4.78 -13.92 7.25
N PRO A 171 6.09 -13.81 7.55
CA PRO A 171 6.93 -14.97 7.82
C PRO A 171 6.39 -15.73 9.03
N SER A 172 6.20 -17.05 8.92
CA SER A 172 5.72 -17.87 10.04
C SER A 172 6.85 -18.53 10.83
N SER A 173 8.08 -18.46 10.31
CA SER A 173 9.27 -19.07 10.89
C SER A 173 10.54 -18.30 10.51
N GLY A 174 11.70 -18.76 11.00
CA GLY A 174 12.99 -18.12 10.73
C GLY A 174 13.20 -16.84 11.55
N ALA A 175 14.14 -16.00 11.10
CA ALA A 175 14.60 -14.83 11.83
C ALA A 175 13.53 -13.74 12.01
N LEU A 176 12.45 -13.76 11.22
CA LEU A 176 11.34 -12.81 11.29
C LEU A 176 10.01 -13.44 11.76
N GLY A 177 10.05 -14.65 12.31
CA GLY A 177 8.85 -15.39 12.71
C GLY A 177 8.08 -14.72 13.86
N GLU A 178 8.79 -14.15 14.84
CA GLU A 178 8.17 -13.45 15.98
C GLU A 178 7.53 -12.12 15.54
N GLU A 179 8.19 -11.39 14.65
CA GLU A 179 7.67 -10.19 14.00
C GLU A 179 6.41 -10.51 13.19
N GLY A 180 6.46 -11.56 12.36
CA GLY A 180 5.32 -12.02 11.58
C GLY A 180 4.13 -12.41 12.44
N ALA A 181 4.36 -13.14 13.54
CA ALA A 181 3.33 -13.48 14.52
C ALA A 181 2.73 -12.24 15.21
N THR A 182 3.57 -11.27 15.56
CA THR A 182 3.15 -10.00 16.18
C THR A 182 2.25 -9.20 15.23
N VAL A 183 2.64 -9.06 13.96
CA VAL A 183 1.85 -8.35 12.96
C VAL A 183 0.53 -9.09 12.69
N ALA A 184 0.56 -10.42 12.58
CA ALA A 184 -0.63 -11.24 12.38
C ALA A 184 -1.67 -11.03 13.50
N ALA A 185 -1.21 -10.98 14.75
CA ALA A 185 -2.06 -10.73 15.91
C ALA A 185 -2.69 -9.32 15.86
N VAL A 186 -1.93 -8.29 15.50
CA VAL A 186 -2.45 -6.92 15.35
C VAL A 186 -3.50 -6.82 14.25
N LEU A 187 -3.24 -7.42 13.08
CA LEU A 187 -4.18 -7.42 11.96
C LEU A 187 -5.47 -8.18 12.30
N ARG A 188 -5.37 -9.36 12.92
CA ARG A 188 -6.53 -10.15 13.37
C ARG A 188 -7.36 -9.38 14.40
N GLY A 189 -6.71 -8.75 15.39
CA GLY A 189 -7.37 -7.93 16.41
C GLY A 189 -8.08 -6.72 15.80
N SER A 190 -7.46 -6.06 14.82
CA SER A 190 -8.05 -4.92 14.12
C SER A 190 -9.26 -5.33 13.27
N VAL A 191 -9.16 -6.44 12.53
CA VAL A 191 -10.28 -7.02 11.77
C VAL A 191 -11.45 -7.37 12.69
N ALA A 192 -11.18 -8.05 13.80
CA ALA A 192 -12.21 -8.40 14.78
C ALA A 192 -12.92 -7.15 15.33
N ARG A 193 -12.16 -6.12 15.74
CA ARG A 193 -12.71 -4.86 16.23
C ARG A 193 -13.58 -4.14 15.18
N ILE A 194 -13.15 -4.09 13.92
CA ILE A 194 -13.92 -3.46 12.84
C ILE A 194 -15.21 -4.25 12.58
N ASN A 195 -15.15 -5.57 12.56
CA ASN A 195 -16.30 -6.45 12.35
C ASN A 195 -17.32 -6.37 13.50
N GLU A 196 -16.85 -6.36 14.76
CA GLU A 196 -17.67 -6.14 15.96
C GLU A 196 -18.41 -4.80 15.91
N ALA A 197 -17.82 -3.78 15.27
CA ALA A 197 -18.44 -2.48 15.07
C ALA A 197 -19.39 -2.41 13.85
N GLY A 198 -19.71 -3.55 13.22
CA GLY A 198 -20.62 -3.64 12.07
C GLY A 198 -19.92 -3.61 10.71
N GLY A 199 -18.59 -3.68 10.67
CA GLY A 199 -17.82 -3.68 9.43
C GLY A 199 -17.69 -2.30 8.80
N ILE A 200 -17.31 -2.24 7.52
CA ILE A 200 -17.22 -0.99 6.75
C ILE A 200 -18.34 -0.94 5.72
N HIS A 201 -19.23 0.04 5.83
CA HIS A 201 -20.44 0.12 5.00
C HIS A 201 -21.28 -1.17 5.01
N GLY A 202 -21.28 -1.89 6.14
CA GLY A 202 -21.96 -3.18 6.31
C GLY A 202 -21.15 -4.40 5.84
N ARG A 203 -19.93 -4.20 5.32
CA ARG A 203 -19.06 -5.29 4.87
C ARG A 203 -18.18 -5.81 5.99
N GLN A 204 -18.20 -7.13 6.19
CA GLN A 204 -17.30 -7.82 7.09
C GLN A 204 -15.92 -7.99 6.46
N LEU A 205 -14.87 -7.72 7.23
CA LEU A 205 -13.50 -7.91 6.79
C LEU A 205 -13.11 -9.37 6.92
N ARG A 206 -12.51 -9.92 5.86
CA ARG A 206 -11.81 -11.21 5.85
C ARG A 206 -10.33 -10.96 5.62
N LEU A 207 -9.47 -11.73 6.28
CA LEU A 207 -8.02 -11.61 6.15
C LEU A 207 -7.41 -12.98 5.84
N THR A 208 -6.72 -13.07 4.70
CA THR A 208 -5.84 -14.21 4.38
C THR A 208 -4.40 -13.81 4.70
N ILE A 209 -3.73 -14.63 5.53
CA ILE A 209 -2.32 -14.49 5.85
C ILE A 209 -1.60 -15.68 5.22
N LEU A 210 -0.65 -15.43 4.32
CA LEU A 210 0.22 -16.48 3.77
C LEU A 210 1.67 -16.28 4.24
N ASP A 211 2.39 -17.38 4.41
CA ASP A 211 3.83 -17.35 4.62
C ASP A 211 4.53 -17.15 3.25
N PRO A 212 5.36 -16.10 3.08
CA PRO A 212 6.14 -15.92 1.87
C PRO A 212 7.21 -17.00 1.67
N GLY A 213 7.59 -17.76 2.71
CA GLY A 213 8.69 -18.71 2.63
C GLY A 213 10.07 -18.04 2.73
N PRO A 214 11.16 -18.84 2.63
CA PRO A 214 12.51 -18.38 2.95
C PRO A 214 13.19 -17.61 1.80
N ASP A 215 12.63 -17.65 0.59
CA ASP A 215 13.27 -17.14 -0.62
C ASP A 215 12.31 -16.36 -1.50
N ARG A 216 12.87 -15.64 -2.48
CA ARG A 216 12.10 -14.81 -3.40
C ARG A 216 11.09 -15.60 -4.24
N ALA A 217 11.45 -16.78 -4.71
CA ALA A 217 10.57 -17.57 -5.59
C ALA A 217 9.35 -18.12 -4.84
N SER A 218 9.51 -18.49 -3.56
CA SER A 218 8.38 -18.81 -2.67
C SER A 218 7.53 -17.57 -2.38
N ALA A 219 8.16 -16.42 -2.15
CA ALA A 219 7.44 -15.18 -1.88
C ALA A 219 6.61 -14.70 -3.08
N GLU A 220 7.15 -14.78 -4.29
CA GLU A 220 6.45 -14.48 -5.54
C GLU A 220 5.23 -15.39 -5.73
N ARG A 221 5.37 -16.70 -5.49
CA ARG A 221 4.24 -17.64 -5.54
C ARG A 221 3.17 -17.36 -4.48
N ALA A 222 3.57 -16.95 -3.28
CA ALA A 222 2.63 -16.58 -2.23
C ALA A 222 1.86 -15.30 -2.60
N LEU A 223 2.54 -14.31 -3.19
CA LEU A 223 1.91 -13.10 -3.72
C LEU A 223 0.91 -13.44 -4.85
N ASP A 224 1.31 -14.27 -5.82
CA ASP A 224 0.44 -14.71 -6.91
C ASP A 224 -0.80 -15.43 -6.38
N ARG A 225 -0.62 -16.28 -5.37
CA ARG A 225 -1.76 -16.93 -4.72
C ARG A 225 -2.71 -15.92 -4.09
N LEU A 226 -2.22 -14.89 -3.41
CA LEU A 226 -3.10 -13.84 -2.85
C LEU A 226 -3.87 -13.08 -3.93
N ILE A 227 -3.21 -12.74 -5.04
CA ILE A 227 -3.78 -11.93 -6.11
C ILE A 227 -4.74 -12.75 -6.98
N GLU A 228 -4.31 -13.92 -7.44
CA GLU A 228 -4.99 -14.69 -8.47
C GLU A 228 -5.99 -15.70 -7.90
N GLN A 229 -5.66 -16.36 -6.79
CA GLN A 229 -6.47 -17.46 -6.24
C GLN A 229 -7.37 -16.99 -5.09
N GLU A 230 -6.78 -16.32 -4.10
CA GLU A 230 -7.52 -15.77 -2.95
C GLU A 230 -8.26 -14.49 -3.35
N GLN A 231 -7.87 -13.86 -4.47
CA GLN A 231 -8.54 -12.72 -5.08
C GLN A 231 -8.76 -11.58 -4.09
N VAL A 232 -7.72 -11.22 -3.33
CA VAL A 232 -7.82 -10.17 -2.32
C VAL A 232 -8.05 -8.80 -2.94
N PHE A 233 -8.81 -7.94 -2.25
CA PHE A 233 -9.08 -6.57 -2.68
C PHE A 233 -7.87 -5.67 -2.51
N ALA A 234 -7.15 -5.80 -1.39
CA ALA A 234 -5.96 -5.03 -1.09
C ALA A 234 -5.00 -5.85 -0.23
N LEU A 235 -3.71 -5.51 -0.28
CA LEU A 235 -2.70 -5.99 0.65
C LEU A 235 -2.59 -5.05 1.85
N ILE A 236 -2.39 -5.62 3.04
CA ILE A 236 -2.32 -4.86 4.28
C ILE A 236 -1.11 -5.29 5.13
N ALA A 237 -0.25 -4.33 5.44
CA ALA A 237 0.93 -4.52 6.29
C ALA A 237 1.77 -5.79 6.06
N PRO A 238 2.14 -6.13 4.81
CA PRO A 238 3.02 -7.26 4.55
C PRO A 238 4.42 -7.01 5.12
N LEU A 239 5.06 -8.06 5.61
CA LEU A 239 6.46 -8.11 6.02
C LEU A 239 7.17 -9.12 5.12
N VAL A 240 7.69 -8.66 3.98
CA VAL A 240 8.26 -9.55 2.95
C VAL A 240 9.51 -8.94 2.30
N PRO A 241 10.64 -8.88 3.02
CA PRO A 241 11.87 -8.27 2.49
C PRO A 241 12.34 -8.86 1.16
N ALA A 242 12.04 -10.15 0.91
CA ALA A 242 12.41 -10.85 -0.32
C ALA A 242 11.76 -10.28 -1.61
N LEU A 243 10.78 -9.39 -1.50
CA LEU A 243 10.07 -8.77 -2.62
C LEU A 243 10.21 -7.24 -2.69
N ASP A 244 11.06 -6.62 -1.87
CA ASP A 244 11.14 -5.15 -1.76
C ASP A 244 11.40 -4.45 -3.11
N SER A 245 12.11 -5.10 -4.04
CA SER A 245 12.41 -4.58 -5.39
C SER A 245 11.34 -4.86 -6.46
N GLU A 246 10.41 -5.78 -6.22
CA GLU A 246 9.46 -6.27 -7.24
C GLU A 246 8.01 -5.90 -6.95
N LEU A 247 7.71 -5.64 -5.68
CA LEU A 247 6.34 -5.48 -5.19
C LEU A 247 5.61 -4.35 -5.92
N ALA A 248 6.29 -3.21 -6.15
CA ALA A 248 5.74 -2.07 -6.90
C ALA A 248 5.24 -2.48 -8.29
N SER A 249 6.13 -3.05 -9.12
CA SER A 249 5.81 -3.48 -10.48
C SER A 249 4.67 -4.51 -10.52
N ARG A 250 4.70 -5.50 -9.61
CA ARG A 250 3.68 -6.55 -9.55
C ARG A 250 2.30 -6.01 -9.16
N LEU A 251 2.25 -5.09 -8.20
CA LEU A 251 1.00 -4.48 -7.75
C LEU A 251 0.46 -3.47 -8.76
N ASP A 252 1.31 -2.72 -9.45
CA ASP A 252 0.91 -1.84 -10.53
C ASP A 252 0.28 -2.65 -11.68
N GLN A 253 0.89 -3.78 -12.06
CA GLN A 253 0.34 -4.70 -13.08
C GLN A 253 -0.99 -5.31 -12.65
N ALA A 254 -1.10 -5.76 -11.39
CA ALA A 254 -2.32 -6.37 -10.87
C ALA A 254 -3.41 -5.34 -10.50
N GLY A 255 -3.05 -4.06 -10.43
CA GLY A 255 -3.90 -2.98 -9.93
C GLY A 255 -4.39 -3.25 -8.50
N VAL A 256 -3.54 -3.80 -7.62
CA VAL A 256 -3.88 -4.15 -6.23
C VAL A 256 -3.25 -3.13 -5.26
N PRO A 257 -4.04 -2.33 -4.53
CA PRO A 257 -3.52 -1.42 -3.53
C PRO A 257 -2.83 -2.17 -2.38
N LEU A 258 -1.74 -1.60 -1.89
CA LEU A 258 -1.06 -2.03 -0.68
C LEU A 258 -1.01 -0.87 0.31
N ILE A 259 -1.49 -1.13 1.53
CA ILE A 259 -1.45 -0.15 2.62
C ILE A 259 -0.47 -0.62 3.70
N GLY A 260 0.57 0.21 3.86
CA GLY A 260 1.59 0.19 4.87
C GLY A 260 2.50 -1.02 4.91
N PRO A 261 3.35 -1.23 3.89
CA PRO A 261 4.35 -2.28 3.91
C PRO A 261 5.29 -2.08 5.11
N LEU A 262 5.66 -3.17 5.79
CA LEU A 262 6.49 -3.14 6.98
C LEU A 262 7.97 -3.40 6.62
N SER A 263 8.49 -2.67 5.62
CA SER A 263 9.92 -2.74 5.26
C SER A 263 10.77 -1.97 6.28
N LEU A 264 11.95 -2.52 6.59
CA LEU A 264 12.95 -1.84 7.42
C LEU A 264 13.70 -0.73 6.66
N GLN A 265 13.68 -0.77 5.32
CA GLN A 265 14.35 0.19 4.44
C GLN A 265 13.38 1.21 3.83
N GLY A 266 12.12 0.83 3.65
CA GLY A 266 11.13 1.57 2.86
C GLY A 266 11.05 1.03 1.43
N THR A 267 10.06 1.46 0.65
CA THR A 267 9.93 0.94 -0.73
C THR A 267 11.05 1.43 -1.64
N ALA A 268 11.64 0.52 -2.42
CA ALA A 268 12.73 0.85 -3.35
C ALA A 268 12.23 1.60 -4.58
N GLN A 269 10.97 1.37 -4.98
CA GLN A 269 10.36 1.91 -6.19
C GLN A 269 9.03 2.59 -5.87
N ALA A 270 8.85 3.80 -6.41
CA ALA A 270 7.58 4.50 -6.31
C ALA A 270 6.48 3.73 -7.09
N SER A 271 5.32 3.54 -6.46
CA SER A 271 4.14 2.93 -7.08
C SER A 271 2.90 3.75 -6.73
N ARG A 272 1.92 3.80 -7.65
CA ARG A 272 0.62 4.41 -7.34
C ARG A 272 -0.17 3.57 -6.33
N GLN A 273 0.10 2.28 -6.25
CA GLN A 273 -0.66 1.32 -5.45
C GLN A 273 -0.18 1.25 -3.99
N ILE A 274 1.06 1.67 -3.69
CA ILE A 274 1.65 1.48 -2.37
C ILE A 274 1.55 2.77 -1.55
N PHE A 275 0.96 2.69 -0.36
CA PHE A 275 0.86 3.80 0.60
C PHE A 275 1.61 3.45 1.89
N GLU A 276 2.66 4.19 2.21
CA GLU A 276 3.51 3.97 3.39
C GLU A 276 3.15 4.95 4.51
N PRO A 277 2.56 4.51 5.64
CA PRO A 277 2.20 5.40 6.73
C PRO A 277 3.43 5.94 7.47
N LEU A 278 4.46 5.13 7.64
CA LEU A 278 5.66 5.43 8.41
C LEU A 278 6.82 5.82 7.49
N PRO A 279 7.80 6.61 7.96
CA PRO A 279 8.97 6.99 7.18
C PRO A 279 9.87 5.80 6.85
N GLY A 280 10.46 5.81 5.66
CA GLY A 280 11.53 4.88 5.28
C GLY A 280 12.83 5.15 6.05
N LEU A 281 13.82 4.29 5.82
CA LEU A 281 15.15 4.42 6.44
C LEU A 281 15.84 5.71 5.98
N ARG A 282 15.69 6.06 4.69
CA ARG A 282 16.27 7.28 4.12
C ARG A 282 15.84 8.52 4.88
N GLU A 283 14.52 8.68 5.09
CA GLU A 283 13.98 9.87 5.74
C GLU A 283 14.43 9.99 7.19
N GLN A 284 14.50 8.84 7.88
CA GLN A 284 15.00 8.76 9.25
C GLN A 284 16.49 9.11 9.36
N MET A 285 17.32 8.64 8.43
CA MET A 285 18.76 8.96 8.39
C MET A 285 19.00 10.43 8.09
N ILE A 286 18.23 11.01 7.17
CA ILE A 286 18.28 12.44 6.87
C ILE A 286 17.92 13.28 8.10
N ALA A 287 16.85 12.91 8.83
CA ALA A 287 16.46 13.62 10.05
C ALA A 287 17.57 13.59 11.13
N LEU A 288 18.28 12.46 11.26
CA LEU A 288 19.45 12.36 12.15
C LEU A 288 20.61 13.23 11.68
N ALA A 289 20.90 13.24 10.38
CA ALA A 289 21.95 14.07 9.81
C ALA A 289 21.68 15.57 10.01
N ASP A 290 20.45 16.02 9.73
CA ASP A 290 20.03 17.40 9.97
C ASP A 290 20.18 17.81 11.43
N TYR A 291 19.71 16.96 12.35
CA TYR A 291 19.86 17.21 13.78
C TYR A 291 21.33 17.30 14.20
N ALA A 292 22.16 16.36 13.74
CA ALA A 292 23.56 16.28 14.11
C ALA A 292 24.34 17.48 13.58
N ALA A 293 24.09 17.88 12.32
CA ALA A 293 24.67 19.06 11.70
C ALA A 293 24.33 20.34 12.49
N ALA A 294 23.07 20.50 12.89
CA ALA A 294 22.60 21.66 13.63
C ALA A 294 23.08 21.69 15.09
N SER A 295 23.19 20.53 15.75
CA SER A 295 23.26 20.47 17.22
C SER A 295 24.58 19.93 17.78
N LEU A 296 25.31 19.10 17.03
CA LEU A 296 26.45 18.33 17.55
C LEU A 296 27.83 18.79 17.03
N ARG A 297 27.88 19.83 16.17
CA ARG A 297 29.12 20.34 15.57
C ARG A 297 29.98 19.21 14.99
N VAL A 298 29.37 18.38 14.14
CA VAL A 298 30.02 17.18 13.58
C VAL A 298 30.54 17.32 12.16
N LEU A 299 30.09 18.34 11.42
CA LEU A 299 30.34 18.49 9.97
C LEU A 299 31.82 18.45 9.58
N GLN A 300 32.71 18.96 10.42
CA GLN A 300 34.16 19.06 10.13
C GLN A 300 34.95 17.76 10.42
N GLY A 301 34.34 16.75 11.04
CA GLY A 301 34.99 15.50 11.39
C GLY A 301 34.80 14.40 10.33
N PRO A 302 35.68 13.39 10.29
CA PRO A 302 35.47 12.24 9.41
C PRO A 302 34.18 11.50 9.75
N THR A 303 33.44 11.09 8.73
CA THR A 303 32.13 10.45 8.87
C THR A 303 32.14 9.09 8.23
N LEU A 304 31.68 8.08 8.95
CA LEU A 304 31.55 6.71 8.49
C LEU A 304 30.08 6.37 8.30
N ILE A 305 29.76 5.67 7.21
CA ILE A 305 28.51 4.94 7.06
C ILE A 305 28.88 3.45 7.02
N ALA A 306 28.45 2.70 8.03
CA ALA A 306 28.70 1.28 8.17
C ALA A 306 27.42 0.49 7.85
N TYR A 307 27.53 -0.51 6.96
CA TYR A 307 26.39 -1.28 6.46
C TYR A 307 26.77 -2.72 6.07
N PRO A 308 25.84 -3.70 6.13
CA PRO A 308 26.06 -5.05 5.61
C PRO A 308 26.37 -5.02 4.11
N ASP A 309 27.21 -5.95 3.64
CA ASP A 309 27.55 -6.10 2.22
C ASP A 309 26.41 -6.72 1.37
N GLU A 310 25.24 -6.09 1.43
CA GLU A 310 24.02 -6.50 0.74
C GLU A 310 23.60 -5.41 -0.27
N PRO A 311 23.09 -5.77 -1.47
CA PRO A 311 22.76 -4.79 -2.50
C PRO A 311 21.85 -3.64 -2.04
N GLY A 312 20.76 -3.94 -1.32
CA GLY A 312 19.82 -2.91 -0.83
C GLY A 312 20.42 -2.00 0.25
N GLN A 313 21.27 -2.54 1.12
CA GLN A 313 21.98 -1.75 2.14
C GLN A 313 23.06 -0.86 1.51
N ARG A 314 23.75 -1.36 0.48
CA ARG A 314 24.73 -0.58 -0.29
C ARG A 314 24.06 0.62 -0.97
N GLU A 315 22.93 0.41 -1.63
CA GLU A 315 22.17 1.49 -2.27
C GLU A 315 21.70 2.53 -1.24
N ALA A 316 21.18 2.10 -0.09
CA ALA A 316 20.78 3.00 0.99
C ALA A 316 21.98 3.81 1.54
N ALA A 317 23.14 3.17 1.71
CA ALA A 317 24.36 3.81 2.16
C ALA A 317 24.89 4.83 1.15
N GLU A 318 24.88 4.52 -0.14
CA GLU A 318 25.28 5.42 -1.22
C GLU A 318 24.37 6.66 -1.29
N LYS A 319 23.05 6.47 -1.21
CA LYS A 319 22.08 7.58 -1.16
C LYS A 319 22.30 8.47 0.06
N LEU A 320 22.57 7.88 1.23
CA LEU A 320 22.90 8.65 2.43
C LEU A 320 24.23 9.39 2.26
N ALA A 321 25.26 8.75 1.71
CA ALA A 321 26.56 9.37 1.49
C ALA A 321 26.45 10.59 0.57
N GLN A 322 25.71 10.47 -0.52
CA GLN A 322 25.43 11.57 -1.45
C GLN A 322 24.77 12.74 -0.70
N TYR A 323 23.70 12.45 0.06
CA TYR A 323 23.02 13.47 0.85
C TYR A 323 23.96 14.17 1.87
N LEU A 324 24.78 13.41 2.60
CA LEU A 324 25.72 13.97 3.56
C LEU A 324 26.75 14.89 2.87
N GLN A 325 27.29 14.47 1.73
CA GLN A 325 28.26 15.25 0.95
C GLN A 325 27.65 16.56 0.44
N ASP A 326 26.42 16.50 -0.09
CA ASP A 326 25.68 17.68 -0.56
C ASP A 326 25.36 18.67 0.57
N ASN A 327 25.33 18.18 1.82
CA ASN A 327 25.07 18.96 3.03
C ASN A 327 26.34 19.21 3.87
N ALA A 328 27.49 19.34 3.19
CA ALA A 328 28.77 19.79 3.74
C ALA A 328 29.42 18.89 4.81
N TRP A 329 29.00 17.62 4.93
CA TRP A 329 29.71 16.65 5.77
C TRP A 329 31.06 16.28 5.16
N GLN A 330 32.11 16.29 5.97
CA GLN A 330 33.47 16.07 5.50
C GLN A 330 33.89 14.60 5.57
N LYS A 331 34.72 14.18 4.61
CA LYS A 331 35.39 12.86 4.57
C LYS A 331 34.42 11.69 4.81
N VAL A 332 33.27 11.72 4.15
CA VAL A 332 32.27 10.64 4.19
C VAL A 332 32.87 9.38 3.58
N ARG A 333 32.92 8.29 4.35
CA ARG A 333 33.41 6.99 3.92
C ARG A 333 32.33 5.94 4.09
N LEU A 334 32.19 5.10 3.06
CA LEU A 334 31.35 3.91 3.08
C LEU A 334 32.19 2.72 3.53
N GLN A 335 31.65 1.91 4.44
CA GLN A 335 32.25 0.64 4.86
C GLN A 335 31.20 -0.46 4.87
N ALA A 336 31.30 -1.34 3.88
CA ALA A 336 30.60 -2.61 3.88
C ALA A 336 31.24 -3.55 4.91
N TYR A 337 30.44 -4.36 5.60
CA TYR A 337 30.90 -5.49 6.40
C TYR A 337 30.11 -6.75 6.05
N GLN A 338 30.82 -7.86 5.91
CA GLN A 338 30.27 -9.21 5.72
C GLN A 338 30.14 -9.92 7.06
N SER A 339 31.07 -9.66 7.98
CA SER A 339 31.09 -10.27 9.29
C SER A 339 31.34 -9.23 10.37
N ALA A 340 30.92 -9.55 11.59
CA ALA A 340 31.31 -8.79 12.76
C ALA A 340 32.80 -8.93 13.11
N GLN A 341 33.64 -9.47 12.21
CA GLN A 341 35.10 -9.53 12.36
C GLN A 341 35.83 -8.49 11.52
N ASP A 342 35.19 -7.93 10.49
CA ASP A 342 35.83 -7.06 9.49
C ASP A 342 36.38 -5.76 10.09
N ASP A 343 37.55 -5.31 9.62
CA ASP A 343 38.16 -4.07 10.10
C ASP A 343 37.27 -2.86 9.82
N LEU A 344 37.02 -2.05 10.86
CA LEU A 344 36.30 -0.79 10.73
C LEU A 344 37.29 0.38 10.72
N PRO A 345 37.14 1.36 9.82
CA PRO A 345 38.01 2.52 9.78
C PRO A 345 37.84 3.35 11.05
N LEU A 346 38.91 3.36 11.86
CA LEU A 346 39.03 4.16 13.07
C LEU A 346 39.21 5.66 12.75
N GLY A 347 38.86 6.51 13.71
CA GLY A 347 39.11 7.96 13.67
C GLY A 347 37.91 8.79 13.20
N SER A 348 36.75 8.17 13.03
CA SER A 348 35.51 8.88 12.69
C SER A 348 34.99 9.68 13.88
N ARG A 349 34.43 10.86 13.63
CA ARG A 349 33.70 11.67 14.61
C ARG A 349 32.23 11.24 14.70
N SER A 350 31.69 10.76 13.58
CA SER A 350 30.30 10.35 13.40
C SER A 350 30.24 9.02 12.67
N VAL A 351 29.35 8.14 13.11
CA VAL A 351 29.06 6.87 12.46
C VAL A 351 27.56 6.76 12.26
N PHE A 352 27.12 6.70 11.00
CA PHE A 352 25.77 6.26 10.64
C PHE A 352 25.81 4.76 10.43
N TYR A 353 24.86 4.06 11.04
CA TYR A 353 24.78 2.61 10.99
C TYR A 353 23.47 2.17 10.34
N LEU A 354 23.57 1.34 9.30
CA LEU A 354 22.44 0.72 8.61
C LEU A 354 22.61 -0.80 8.75
N GLY A 355 21.77 -1.48 9.51
CA GLY A 355 22.02 -2.92 9.75
C GLY A 355 21.13 -3.52 10.83
N SER A 356 21.71 -4.43 11.62
CA SER A 356 21.02 -5.18 12.67
C SER A 356 21.45 -4.75 14.07
N SER A 357 20.64 -5.05 15.08
CA SER A 357 20.93 -4.72 16.48
C SER A 357 22.25 -5.34 16.96
N THR A 358 22.49 -6.61 16.62
CA THR A 358 23.72 -7.31 17.01
C THR A 358 24.95 -6.75 16.31
N GLY A 359 24.81 -6.25 15.08
CA GLY A 359 25.91 -5.59 14.39
C GLY A 359 26.21 -4.22 14.99
N PHE A 360 25.17 -3.49 15.41
CA PHE A 360 25.31 -2.18 16.06
C PHE A 360 26.03 -2.28 17.42
N SER A 361 25.61 -3.19 18.30
CA SER A 361 26.23 -3.36 19.62
C SER A 361 27.71 -3.76 19.50
N ARG A 362 28.02 -4.69 18.59
CA ARG A 362 29.41 -5.11 18.30
C ARG A 362 30.26 -4.01 17.69
N LEU A 363 29.71 -3.21 16.77
CA LEU A 363 30.41 -2.04 16.23
C LEU A 363 30.78 -1.05 17.35
N ALA A 364 29.86 -0.79 18.28
CA ALA A 364 30.14 0.08 19.42
C ALA A 364 31.21 -0.51 20.35
N GLU A 365 31.15 -1.80 20.68
CA GLU A 365 32.16 -2.49 21.49
C GLU A 365 33.57 -2.38 20.90
N ARG A 366 33.70 -2.58 19.59
CA ARG A 366 34.96 -2.45 18.85
C ARG A 366 35.52 -1.04 18.91
N LEU A 367 34.68 -0.04 18.64
CA LEU A 367 35.08 1.36 18.70
C LEU A 367 35.58 1.72 20.10
N GLN A 368 34.86 1.31 21.15
CA GLN A 368 35.29 1.59 22.52
C GLN A 368 36.61 0.86 22.87
N THR A 369 36.77 -0.40 22.46
CA THR A 369 38.01 -1.17 22.66
C THR A 369 39.21 -0.50 21.99
N ALA A 370 38.98 0.13 20.83
CA ALA A 370 39.97 0.96 20.14
C ALA A 370 40.15 2.37 20.76
N GLY A 371 39.53 2.65 21.91
CA GLY A 371 39.59 3.95 22.59
C GLY A 371 38.78 5.06 21.93
N GLN A 372 37.80 4.72 21.08
CA GLN A 372 37.01 5.67 20.31
C GLN A 372 35.54 5.67 20.72
N VAL A 373 34.98 6.88 20.85
CA VAL A 373 33.57 7.09 21.22
C VAL A 373 32.93 8.13 20.29
N PRO A 374 32.82 7.85 18.98
CA PRO A 374 32.12 8.74 18.06
C PRO A 374 30.64 8.90 18.41
N TYR A 375 29.98 9.86 17.78
CA TYR A 375 28.52 9.86 17.77
C TYR A 375 28.00 8.73 16.88
N LEU A 376 27.06 7.95 17.40
CA LEU A 376 26.41 6.86 16.67
C LEU A 376 24.99 7.27 16.28
N PHE A 377 24.64 7.09 15.02
CA PHE A 377 23.33 7.42 14.44
C PHE A 377 22.73 6.16 13.82
N ALA A 378 21.50 5.79 14.19
CA ALA A 378 20.79 4.63 13.65
C ALA A 378 19.27 4.81 13.71
N ALA A 379 18.51 4.08 12.90
CA ALA A 379 17.07 4.04 13.03
C ALA A 379 16.68 3.11 14.19
N SER A 380 15.69 3.49 15.00
CA SER A 380 15.33 2.73 16.21
C SER A 380 14.90 1.30 15.89
N ASN A 381 14.19 1.10 14.78
CA ASN A 381 13.72 -0.21 14.32
C ASN A 381 14.86 -1.17 13.95
N GLN A 382 16.05 -0.66 13.62
CA GLN A 382 17.20 -1.49 13.27
C GLN A 382 17.96 -1.99 14.51
N VAL A 383 17.99 -1.21 15.59
CA VAL A 383 18.95 -1.42 16.69
C VAL A 383 18.35 -1.67 18.07
N ALA A 384 17.03 -1.58 18.22
CA ALA A 384 16.38 -1.65 19.53
C ALA A 384 16.69 -2.94 20.34
N GLY A 385 16.85 -4.09 19.68
CA GLY A 385 17.00 -5.40 20.34
C GLY A 385 18.23 -5.51 21.27
N ASP A 386 19.36 -4.92 20.88
CA ASP A 386 20.63 -5.01 21.62
C ASP A 386 21.15 -3.64 22.07
N LEU A 387 20.31 -2.62 22.01
CA LEU A 387 20.69 -1.24 22.30
C LEU A 387 21.27 -1.09 23.72
N LEU A 388 20.73 -1.83 24.69
CA LEU A 388 21.20 -1.78 26.09
C LEU A 388 22.53 -2.53 26.30
N GLN A 389 23.00 -3.29 25.31
CA GLN A 389 24.33 -3.91 25.31
C GLN A 389 25.40 -2.96 24.76
N VAL A 390 25.01 -1.80 24.21
CA VAL A 390 25.97 -0.79 23.77
C VAL A 390 26.79 -0.32 24.98
N PRO A 391 28.12 -0.19 24.86
CA PRO A 391 28.93 0.14 26.01
C PRO A 391 28.70 1.55 26.56
N SER A 392 28.83 1.70 27.89
CA SER A 392 28.53 2.95 28.61
C SER A 392 29.35 4.17 28.17
N GLY A 393 30.51 3.97 27.52
CA GLY A 393 31.28 5.05 26.89
C GLY A 393 30.52 5.82 25.80
N PHE A 394 29.45 5.23 25.26
CA PHE A 394 28.54 5.86 24.31
C PHE A 394 27.30 6.51 24.96
N SER A 395 27.24 6.59 26.29
CA SER A 395 26.12 7.27 26.97
C SER A 395 25.99 8.71 26.46
N ARG A 396 24.78 9.09 26.05
CA ARG A 396 24.45 10.37 25.39
C ARG A 396 25.21 10.66 24.09
N ARG A 397 25.78 9.62 23.46
CA ARG A 397 26.42 9.67 22.15
C ARG A 397 25.75 8.76 21.12
N VAL A 398 24.75 7.99 21.51
CA VAL A 398 23.84 7.29 20.60
C VAL A 398 22.64 8.17 20.33
N PHE A 399 22.30 8.36 19.05
CA PHE A 399 21.14 9.10 18.58
C PHE A 399 20.32 8.22 17.65
N LEU A 400 19.03 8.08 17.98
CA LEU A 400 18.11 7.19 17.30
C LEU A 400 16.98 7.97 16.65
N ALA A 401 16.69 7.65 15.40
CA ALA A 401 15.49 8.14 14.73
C ALA A 401 14.29 7.28 15.15
N TYR A 402 13.24 7.93 15.62
CA TYR A 402 11.96 7.30 15.93
C TYR A 402 10.87 7.89 15.02
N PRO A 403 10.08 7.06 14.31
CA PRO A 403 8.97 7.56 13.48
C PRO A 403 7.85 8.18 14.31
N PHE A 404 7.72 7.75 15.56
CA PHE A 404 6.80 8.27 16.58
C PHE A 404 7.38 7.93 17.97
N VAL A 405 6.92 8.64 18.99
CA VAL A 405 7.26 8.43 20.40
C VAL A 405 5.99 8.36 21.26
N PRO A 406 6.05 7.85 22.51
CA PRO A 406 4.86 7.74 23.35
C PRO A 406 4.10 9.05 23.60
N SER A 407 4.75 10.21 23.49
CA SER A 407 4.08 11.52 23.62
C SER A 407 3.18 11.86 22.44
N ASP A 408 3.31 11.18 21.30
CA ASP A 408 2.42 11.37 20.14
C ASP A 408 1.10 10.60 20.34
N TRP A 409 1.02 9.71 21.32
CA TRP A 409 -0.14 8.86 21.50
C TRP A 409 -1.27 9.63 22.16
N THR A 410 -2.39 9.75 21.46
CA THR A 410 -3.62 10.28 22.06
C THR A 410 -4.15 9.29 23.09
N GLN A 411 -4.98 9.77 24.02
CA GLN A 411 -5.61 8.90 25.01
C GLN A 411 -6.41 7.77 24.33
N ALA A 412 -7.14 8.10 23.26
CA ALA A 412 -7.94 7.14 22.52
C ALA A 412 -7.06 6.09 21.80
N GLY A 413 -5.98 6.53 21.12
CA GLY A 413 -5.06 5.63 20.44
C GLY A 413 -4.36 4.68 21.42
N ARG A 414 -3.85 5.21 22.54
CA ARG A 414 -3.24 4.40 23.61
C ARG A 414 -4.20 3.35 24.15
N MET A 415 -5.44 3.73 24.47
CA MET A 415 -6.46 2.79 24.95
C MET A 415 -6.78 1.72 23.91
N ALA A 416 -6.90 2.09 22.63
CA ALA A 416 -7.19 1.16 21.56
C ALA A 416 -6.06 0.13 21.37
N LEU A 417 -4.80 0.56 21.38
CA LEU A 417 -3.64 -0.33 21.28
C LEU A 417 -3.51 -1.24 22.51
N THR A 418 -3.71 -0.70 23.72
CA THR A 418 -3.70 -1.50 24.96
C THR A 418 -4.78 -2.60 24.92
N GLN A 419 -6.03 -2.25 24.57
CA GLN A 419 -7.10 -3.23 24.48
C GLN A 419 -6.82 -4.30 23.42
N LEU A 420 -6.25 -3.90 22.28
CA LEU A 420 -5.83 -4.85 21.24
C LEU A 420 -4.78 -5.81 21.77
N ARG A 421 -3.74 -5.29 22.45
CA ARG A 421 -2.67 -6.09 23.05
C ARG A 421 -3.20 -7.10 24.04
N GLU A 422 -4.10 -6.69 24.94
CA GLU A 422 -4.72 -7.57 25.93
C GLU A 422 -5.50 -8.71 25.26
N ARG A 423 -6.36 -8.40 24.28
CA ARG A 423 -7.16 -9.41 23.56
C ARG A 423 -6.29 -10.39 22.79
N GLN A 424 -5.17 -9.93 22.23
CA GLN A 424 -4.26 -10.73 21.43
C GLN A 424 -3.10 -11.33 22.24
N ARG A 425 -3.03 -11.04 23.55
CA ARG A 425 -1.92 -11.44 24.46
C ARG A 425 -0.54 -10.98 23.97
N LEU A 426 -0.47 -9.77 23.42
CA LEU A 426 0.77 -9.14 22.99
C LEU A 426 1.37 -8.30 24.12
N GLY A 427 2.71 -8.33 24.23
CA GLY A 427 3.46 -7.40 25.05
C GLY A 427 3.79 -6.09 24.32
N GLY A 428 4.80 -5.38 24.83
CA GLY A 428 5.27 -4.10 24.29
C GLY A 428 6.33 -4.24 23.20
N GLU A 429 6.78 -5.47 22.91
CA GLU A 429 7.82 -5.78 21.93
C GLU A 429 7.38 -5.40 20.51
N HIS A 430 8.36 -5.14 19.63
CA HIS A 430 8.11 -4.75 18.23
C HIS A 430 7.10 -3.60 18.06
N ALA A 431 7.13 -2.60 18.95
CA ALA A 431 6.15 -1.51 18.98
C ALA A 431 5.98 -0.78 17.63
N VAL A 432 7.06 -0.60 16.86
CA VAL A 432 7.00 0.01 15.51
C VAL A 432 6.16 -0.83 14.55
N LEU A 433 6.31 -2.17 14.56
CA LEU A 433 5.51 -3.07 13.74
C LEU A 433 4.04 -3.07 14.18
N GLN A 434 3.79 -3.05 15.49
CA GLN A 434 2.43 -3.00 16.02
C GLN A 434 1.71 -1.70 15.62
N VAL A 435 2.36 -0.54 15.82
CA VAL A 435 1.79 0.77 15.44
C VAL A 435 1.68 0.90 13.92
N GLY A 436 2.65 0.41 13.15
CA GLY A 436 2.61 0.38 11.69
C GLY A 436 1.40 -0.40 11.19
N ALA A 437 1.24 -1.66 11.60
CA ALA A 437 0.12 -2.50 11.20
C ALA A 437 -1.24 -1.93 11.63
N TYR A 438 -1.34 -1.38 12.85
CA TYR A 438 -2.55 -0.73 13.32
C TYR A 438 -2.89 0.51 12.49
N SER A 439 -1.90 1.37 12.21
CA SER A 439 -2.06 2.57 11.39
C SER A 439 -2.50 2.22 9.97
N SER A 440 -1.96 1.15 9.38
CA SER A 440 -2.42 0.63 8.09
C SER A 440 -3.90 0.25 8.09
N MET A 441 -4.37 -0.42 9.16
CA MET A 441 -5.79 -0.77 9.31
C MET A 441 -6.69 0.45 9.49
N MET A 442 -6.21 1.48 10.19
CA MET A 442 -6.93 2.76 10.34
C MET A 442 -7.05 3.49 9.00
N LEU A 443 -5.97 3.55 8.22
CA LEU A 443 -5.96 4.13 6.87
C LEU A 443 -6.88 3.38 5.92
N LEU A 444 -6.85 2.04 5.92
CA LEU A 444 -7.78 1.23 5.14
C LEU A 444 -9.23 1.54 5.54
N SER A 445 -9.52 1.60 6.84
CA SER A 445 -10.86 1.89 7.34
C SER A 445 -11.35 3.26 6.87
N GLU A 446 -10.51 4.28 6.99
CA GLU A 446 -10.85 5.65 6.58
C GLU A 446 -11.00 5.76 5.05
N GLY A 447 -10.03 5.23 4.28
CA GLY A 447 -10.09 5.23 2.83
C GLY A 447 -11.33 4.52 2.29
N MET A 448 -11.71 3.37 2.86
CA MET A 448 -12.93 2.66 2.46
C MET A 448 -14.22 3.37 2.92
N LYS A 449 -14.20 4.08 4.06
CA LYS A 449 -15.34 4.93 4.47
C LYS A 449 -15.55 6.05 3.46
N GLN A 450 -14.50 6.76 3.08
CA GLN A 450 -14.54 7.84 2.09
C GLN A 450 -14.90 7.35 0.68
N ALA A 451 -14.42 6.17 0.27
CA ALA A 451 -14.78 5.55 -1.01
C ALA A 451 -16.27 5.18 -1.12
N GLY A 452 -16.97 5.02 0.01
CA GLY A 452 -18.42 4.82 0.07
C GLY A 452 -18.91 3.40 -0.24
N ARG A 453 -20.22 3.25 -0.45
CA ARG A 453 -20.86 1.96 -0.77
C ARG A 453 -20.48 1.43 -2.15
N ASP A 454 -20.16 2.31 -3.09
CA ASP A 454 -19.73 1.96 -4.44
C ASP A 454 -18.20 1.98 -4.57
N ALA A 455 -17.51 1.59 -3.50
CA ALA A 455 -16.06 1.50 -3.45
C ALA A 455 -15.49 0.59 -4.54
N SER A 456 -14.28 0.92 -4.95
CA SER A 456 -13.41 0.17 -5.86
C SER A 456 -11.97 0.42 -5.42
N ARG A 457 -11.01 -0.35 -5.93
CA ARG A 457 -9.58 -0.14 -5.69
C ARG A 457 -9.15 1.27 -6.13
N GLU A 458 -9.67 1.74 -7.26
CA GLU A 458 -9.43 3.11 -7.76
C GLU A 458 -9.96 4.18 -6.80
N LYS A 459 -11.17 3.99 -6.26
CA LYS A 459 -11.75 4.92 -5.27
C LYS A 459 -11.01 4.85 -3.94
N LEU A 460 -10.53 3.69 -3.52
CA LEU A 460 -9.67 3.57 -2.34
C LEU A 460 -8.37 4.35 -2.53
N VAL A 461 -7.68 4.17 -3.66
CA VAL A 461 -6.44 4.92 -3.99
C VAL A 461 -6.72 6.43 -3.98
N SER A 462 -7.80 6.87 -4.63
CA SER A 462 -8.18 8.29 -4.68
C SER A 462 -8.54 8.85 -3.30
N ALA A 463 -9.24 8.08 -2.47
CA ALA A 463 -9.56 8.45 -1.10
C ALA A 463 -8.30 8.60 -0.25
N LEU A 464 -7.38 7.63 -0.32
CA LEU A 464 -6.09 7.71 0.36
C LEU A 464 -5.27 8.90 -0.12
N GLU A 465 -5.24 9.20 -1.42
CA GLU A 465 -4.59 10.40 -1.99
C GLU A 465 -5.16 11.71 -1.46
N SER A 466 -6.42 11.73 -1.01
CA SER A 466 -7.07 12.91 -0.44
C SER A 466 -6.91 13.04 1.08
N LEU A 467 -6.24 12.09 1.74
CA LEU A 467 -6.03 12.14 3.18
C LEU A 467 -5.00 13.21 3.54
N HIS A 468 -5.43 14.17 4.34
CA HIS A 468 -4.62 15.23 4.91
C HIS A 468 -4.76 15.21 6.42
N ASP A 469 -3.64 15.38 7.11
CA ASP A 469 -3.54 15.48 8.57
C ASP A 469 -4.33 14.39 9.32
N PHE A 470 -4.29 13.16 8.79
CA PHE A 470 -5.00 12.02 9.35
C PHE A 470 -4.38 11.59 10.68
N ASP A 471 -5.18 11.64 11.75
CA ASP A 471 -4.79 11.24 13.09
C ASP A 471 -5.05 9.73 13.32
N THR A 472 -3.98 8.96 13.45
CA THR A 472 -4.06 7.53 13.81
C THR A 472 -4.24 7.31 15.32
N GLY A 473 -3.98 8.36 16.12
CA GLY A 473 -3.89 8.34 17.57
C GLY A 473 -2.58 7.79 18.13
N LEU A 474 -1.65 7.31 17.29
CA LEU A 474 -0.41 6.65 17.71
C LEU A 474 0.85 7.18 17.01
N THR A 475 0.68 8.10 16.07
CA THR A 475 1.75 8.68 15.27
C THR A 475 1.51 10.20 15.13
N PRO A 476 2.51 10.97 14.68
CA PRO A 476 2.25 12.27 14.08
C PRO A 476 1.21 12.16 12.95
N LEU A 477 0.62 13.30 12.58
CA LEU A 477 -0.45 13.37 11.57
C LEU A 477 0.06 12.89 10.21
N ILE A 478 -0.67 11.95 9.61
CA ILE A 478 -0.32 11.31 8.35
C ILE A 478 -0.98 12.06 7.19
N SER A 479 -0.21 12.40 6.16
CA SER A 479 -0.75 13.03 4.96
C SER A 479 -0.27 12.34 3.70
N PHE A 480 -1.17 12.10 2.76
CA PHE A 480 -0.88 11.62 1.42
C PHE A 480 -1.27 12.68 0.38
N GLY A 481 -0.99 12.38 -0.89
CA GLY A 481 -1.30 13.25 -2.02
C GLY A 481 -1.10 12.51 -3.34
N PRO A 482 -1.58 13.07 -4.47
CA PRO A 482 -1.18 12.59 -5.79
C PRO A 482 0.36 12.60 -5.91
N GLY A 483 0.96 11.42 -6.09
CA GLY A 483 2.43 11.25 -6.13
C GLY A 483 3.14 11.25 -4.77
N ARG A 484 2.46 11.63 -3.68
CA ARG A 484 2.98 11.50 -2.31
C ARG A 484 2.47 10.21 -1.67
N ARG A 485 3.34 9.19 -1.67
CA ARG A 485 3.06 7.85 -1.13
C ARG A 485 3.61 7.60 0.26
N LEU A 486 4.40 8.53 0.77
CA LEU A 486 4.92 8.49 2.11
C LEU A 486 4.12 9.44 3.01
N GLY A 487 3.45 8.85 4.00
CA GLY A 487 2.57 9.51 4.95
C GLY A 487 3.34 10.43 5.89
N LEU A 488 4.37 9.86 6.51
CA LEU A 488 5.32 10.54 7.39
C LEU A 488 6.71 10.58 6.75
N SER A 489 7.31 11.76 6.64
CA SER A 489 8.62 11.96 5.99
C SER A 489 9.68 12.49 6.95
N GLY A 490 9.74 12.00 8.19
CA GLY A 490 10.62 12.58 9.21
C GLY A 490 10.72 11.70 10.44
N ALA A 491 11.40 12.19 11.47
CA ALA A 491 11.58 11.45 12.71
C ALA A 491 11.71 12.39 13.92
N HIS A 492 11.43 11.84 15.09
CA HIS A 492 11.97 12.33 16.35
C HIS A 492 13.42 11.86 16.51
N VAL A 493 14.25 12.64 17.22
CA VAL A 493 15.59 12.20 17.60
C VAL A 493 15.65 11.98 19.10
N VAL A 494 16.07 10.78 19.48
CA VAL A 494 16.19 10.33 20.87
C VAL A 494 17.64 9.97 21.17
N THR A 495 18.17 10.42 22.31
CA THR A 495 19.45 9.94 22.83
C THR A 495 19.27 9.04 24.03
N VAL A 496 20.25 8.18 24.29
CA VAL A 496 20.19 7.12 25.29
C VAL A 496 21.24 7.34 26.36
N ASP A 497 20.82 7.32 27.62
CA ASP A 497 21.68 7.24 28.78
C ASP A 497 21.78 5.77 29.21
N LEU A 498 22.90 5.14 28.86
CA LEU A 498 23.07 3.69 28.93
C LEU A 498 23.15 3.16 30.38
N PRO A 499 23.89 3.80 31.32
CA PRO A 499 23.90 3.37 32.72
C PRO A 499 22.51 3.32 33.37
N ASP A 500 21.69 4.34 33.12
CA ASP A 500 20.35 4.46 33.72
C ASP A 500 19.25 3.83 32.84
N GLN A 501 19.61 3.37 31.63
CA GLN A 501 18.69 2.87 30.60
C GLN A 501 17.55 3.85 30.28
N ARG A 502 17.87 5.16 30.27
CA ARG A 502 16.91 6.24 30.06
C ARG A 502 17.00 6.82 28.66
N PHE A 503 15.83 7.07 28.07
CA PHE A 503 15.69 7.66 26.75
C PHE A 503 15.27 9.13 26.88
N TYR A 504 15.95 10.01 26.15
CA TYR A 504 15.68 11.44 26.15
C TYR A 504 15.35 11.92 24.74
N LEU A 505 14.16 12.47 24.57
CA LEU A 505 13.78 13.17 23.35
C LEU A 505 14.62 14.46 23.24
N VAL A 506 15.48 14.54 22.23
CA VAL A 506 16.38 15.69 22.01
C VAL A 506 15.97 16.55 20.82
N ALA A 507 15.16 15.99 19.90
CA ALA A 507 14.46 16.77 18.89
C ALA A 507 13.05 16.19 18.67
N PRO A 508 11.99 17.04 18.68
CA PRO A 508 10.64 16.60 18.34
C PRO A 508 10.56 16.20 16.86
N TYR A 509 9.41 15.65 16.43
CA TYR A 509 9.20 15.26 15.05
C TYR A 509 9.51 16.41 14.11
N LYS A 510 10.41 16.18 13.17
CA LYS A 510 10.71 17.14 12.11
C LYS A 510 10.52 16.45 10.76
N PRO A 511 9.53 16.87 9.95
CA PRO A 511 9.44 16.45 8.57
C PRO A 511 10.70 16.90 7.83
N ILE A 512 11.25 16.03 6.98
CA ILE A 512 12.26 16.44 6.02
C ILE A 512 11.54 17.07 4.83
N THR A 513 12.11 18.13 4.28
CA THR A 513 11.64 18.70 3.02
C THR A 513 11.82 17.63 1.95
N ALA A 514 10.76 17.33 1.19
CA ALA A 514 10.87 16.44 0.04
C ALA A 514 11.89 17.05 -0.93
N MET A 515 13.09 16.47 -0.97
CA MET A 515 14.03 16.74 -2.05
C MET A 515 13.45 16.08 -3.31
N PRO A 516 13.42 16.79 -4.45
CA PRO A 516 12.84 16.30 -5.69
C PRO A 516 13.49 15.01 -6.19
#